data_AF-A0A3D2X4D8-F1
#
_entry.id   AF-A0A3D2X4D8-F1
#
_cell.length_a   1.000
_cell.length_b   1.000
_cell.length_c   1.000
_cell.angle_alpha   90.00
_cell.angle_beta   90.00
_cell.angle_gamma   90.00
#
_symmetry.space_group_name_H-M   'P 1'
#
loop_
_entity.id
_entity.type
_entity.pdbx_description
1 polymer ?
#
loop_
_entity_poly.entity_id
_entity_poly.type
_entity_poly.pdbx_seq_one_letter_code
_entity_poly.pdbx_strand_id
1 'polypeptide(L)'
;MKWWKYQGFENFFIITFHGDSFHIDALSDISENVYLIEAYEIDYSGILDKQSTMRHACEAETSIALCLYPEKVRTMLMDESDIVFDDFREYFFHEKCEKPDGYIGCLGYPKSASAEKGNILVKKINDWVLSEYYKAILKN
;
A
#
# COMPACT_ATOMS: atom_id res chain seq x y z
N MET A 1 -20.55 -9.51 8.32
CA MET A 1 -21.46 -8.35 8.13
C MET A 1 -22.78 -8.44 8.91
N LYS A 2 -23.54 -9.56 8.86
CA LYS A 2 -24.87 -9.65 9.53
C LYS A 2 -24.88 -9.23 11.01
N TRP A 3 -23.90 -9.68 11.79
CA TRP A 3 -23.77 -9.33 13.21
C TRP A 3 -23.66 -7.82 13.47
N TRP A 4 -22.86 -7.12 12.67
CA TRP A 4 -22.69 -5.67 12.78
C TRP A 4 -23.95 -4.92 12.32
N LYS A 5 -24.62 -5.40 11.26
CA LYS A 5 -25.90 -4.83 10.83
C LYS A 5 -26.99 -4.93 11.91
N TYR A 6 -27.04 -6.02 12.67
CA TYR A 6 -27.96 -6.15 13.81
C TYR A 6 -27.70 -5.16 14.94
N GLN A 7 -26.49 -4.60 15.02
CA GLN A 7 -26.13 -3.56 15.99
C GLN A 7 -26.32 -2.14 15.45
N GLY A 8 -26.83 -1.99 14.22
CA GLY A 8 -27.08 -0.68 13.59
C GLY A 8 -25.90 -0.13 12.77
N PHE A 9 -24.85 -0.91 12.51
CA PHE A 9 -23.80 -0.49 11.58
C PHE A 9 -24.25 -0.68 10.13
N GLU A 10 -24.28 0.40 9.37
CA GLU A 10 -24.78 0.40 7.99
C GLU A 10 -23.67 0.41 6.95
N ASN A 11 -22.63 1.22 7.17
CA ASN A 11 -21.50 1.45 6.26
C ASN A 11 -20.20 0.92 6.86
N PHE A 12 -19.37 0.28 6.04
CA PHE A 12 -18.09 -0.30 6.43
C PHE A 12 -16.99 0.26 5.54
N PHE A 13 -15.89 0.68 6.16
CA PHE A 13 -14.73 1.20 5.44
C PHE A 13 -13.57 0.24 5.65
N ILE A 14 -13.00 -0.25 4.55
CA ILE A 14 -11.80 -1.09 4.57
C ILE A 14 -10.66 -0.23 4.02
N ILE A 15 -9.64 0.00 4.83
CA ILE A 15 -8.44 0.70 4.40
C ILE A 15 -7.38 -0.37 4.12
N THR A 16 -6.94 -0.47 2.88
CA THR A 16 -5.90 -1.41 2.46
C THR A 16 -4.62 -0.69 2.06
N PHE A 17 -3.49 -1.27 2.44
CA PHE A 17 -2.16 -0.89 1.97
C PHE A 17 -1.57 -1.89 0.98
N HIS A 18 -2.29 -2.97 0.69
CA HIS A 18 -1.84 -4.05 -0.19
C HIS A 18 -2.57 -3.98 -1.52
N GLY A 19 -1.84 -3.58 -2.57
CA GLY A 19 -2.38 -3.32 -3.91
C GLY A 19 -2.28 -4.47 -4.90
N ASP A 20 -2.39 -5.69 -4.40
CA ASP A 20 -2.59 -6.84 -5.27
C ASP A 20 -3.98 -6.79 -5.91
N SER A 21 -4.06 -6.84 -7.25
CA SER A 21 -5.33 -6.66 -7.96
C SER A 21 -6.41 -7.68 -7.56
N PHE A 22 -6.05 -8.95 -7.33
CA PHE A 22 -7.01 -9.97 -6.91
C PHE A 22 -7.51 -9.72 -5.48
N HIS A 23 -6.64 -9.22 -4.60
CA HIS A 23 -7.04 -8.78 -3.27
C HIS A 23 -8.01 -7.58 -3.34
N ILE A 24 -7.73 -6.59 -4.18
CA ILE A 24 -8.62 -5.43 -4.37
C ILE A 24 -9.98 -5.87 -4.91
N ASP A 25 -10.01 -6.68 -5.96
CA ASP A 25 -11.25 -7.21 -6.56
C ASP A 25 -12.08 -8.01 -5.54
N ALA A 26 -11.42 -8.89 -4.76
CA ALA A 26 -12.10 -9.67 -3.73
C ALA A 26 -12.69 -8.78 -2.61
N LEU A 27 -12.02 -7.68 -2.26
CA LEU A 27 -12.50 -6.74 -1.25
C LEU A 27 -13.63 -5.84 -1.77
N SER A 28 -13.60 -5.44 -3.04
CA SER A 28 -14.66 -4.63 -3.64
C SER A 28 -15.98 -5.39 -3.78
N ASP A 29 -15.93 -6.71 -3.93
CA ASP A 29 -17.10 -7.56 -4.15
C ASP A 29 -17.79 -8.04 -2.85
N ILE A 30 -17.34 -7.60 -1.67
CA ILE A 30 -17.87 -8.09 -0.38
C ILE A 30 -19.36 -7.75 -0.19
N SER A 31 -19.74 -6.48 -0.41
CA SER A 31 -21.10 -5.97 -0.21
C SER A 31 -21.20 -4.51 -0.65
N GLU A 32 -22.39 -4.07 -1.07
CA GLU A 32 -22.66 -2.69 -1.50
C GLU A 32 -22.36 -1.60 -0.46
N ASN A 33 -22.44 -1.92 0.84
CA ASN A 33 -22.15 -0.96 1.91
C ASN A 33 -20.69 -1.02 2.40
N VAL A 34 -19.80 -1.65 1.63
CA VAL A 34 -18.37 -1.71 1.91
C VAL A 34 -17.66 -0.76 0.97
N TYR A 35 -16.95 0.21 1.54
CA TYR A 35 -16.13 1.17 0.83
C TYR A 35 -14.67 0.78 1.02
N LEU A 36 -14.03 0.39 -0.08
CA LEU A 36 -12.60 0.09 -0.11
C LEU A 36 -11.82 1.39 -0.35
N ILE A 37 -10.84 1.66 0.51
CA ILE A 37 -9.93 2.80 0.40
C ILE A 37 -8.52 2.23 0.24
N GLU A 38 -7.95 2.43 -0.94
CA GLU A 38 -6.57 2.10 -1.26
C GLU A 38 -5.67 3.23 -0.75
N ALA A 39 -5.06 3.04 0.43
CA ALA A 39 -4.33 4.09 1.13
C ALA A 39 -3.05 4.54 0.39
N TYR A 40 -2.55 3.72 -0.52
CA TYR A 40 -1.36 3.98 -1.32
C TYR A 40 -1.62 4.78 -2.59
N GLU A 41 -2.88 5.07 -2.93
CA GLU A 41 -3.26 5.86 -4.11
C GLU A 41 -3.02 7.36 -3.88
N ILE A 42 -1.78 7.72 -3.58
CA ILE A 42 -1.32 9.10 -3.38
C ILE A 42 -0.28 9.49 -4.43
N ASP A 43 -0.06 10.80 -4.58
CA ASP A 43 1.02 11.32 -5.39
C ASP A 43 2.36 11.28 -4.63
N TYR A 44 3.31 10.51 -5.16
CA TYR A 44 4.67 10.34 -4.65
C TYR A 44 5.69 11.31 -5.26
N SER A 45 5.28 12.17 -6.19
CA SER A 45 6.16 13.07 -6.93
C SER A 45 6.99 13.96 -6.00
N GLY A 46 8.31 13.95 -6.19
CA GLY A 46 9.25 14.74 -5.40
C GLY A 46 9.47 14.26 -3.96
N ILE A 47 8.97 13.08 -3.59
CA ILE A 47 9.18 12.48 -2.26
C ILE A 47 10.18 11.33 -2.32
N LEU A 48 10.03 10.46 -3.32
CA LEU A 48 10.87 9.27 -3.51
C LEU A 48 12.02 9.59 -4.46
N ASP A 49 13.22 9.10 -4.17
CA ASP A 49 14.44 9.43 -4.92
C ASP A 49 14.62 8.54 -6.14
N LYS A 50 14.31 7.24 -6.00
CA LYS A 50 14.69 6.21 -6.99
C LYS A 50 13.51 5.52 -7.67
N GLN A 51 12.29 5.84 -7.27
CA GLN A 51 11.07 5.24 -7.80
C GLN A 51 9.93 6.26 -7.85
N SER A 52 8.97 6.09 -8.76
CA SER A 52 7.85 7.02 -8.93
C SER A 52 6.59 6.63 -8.17
N THR A 53 6.51 5.39 -7.71
CA THR A 53 5.35 4.83 -7.01
C THR A 53 5.78 3.93 -5.86
N MET A 54 4.83 3.55 -5.00
CA MET A 54 5.05 2.47 -4.03
C MET A 54 5.15 1.12 -4.74
N ARG A 55 6.05 0.27 -4.26
CA ARG A 55 6.28 -1.11 -4.71
C ARG A 55 6.22 -2.05 -3.50
N HIS A 56 7.18 -2.97 -3.31
CA HIS A 56 7.17 -3.95 -2.22
C HIS A 56 8.44 -3.91 -1.38
N ALA A 57 8.29 -3.77 -0.06
CA ALA A 57 9.38 -3.45 0.87
C ALA A 57 10.30 -2.32 0.35
N CYS A 58 9.70 -1.34 -0.33
CA CYS A 58 10.41 -0.37 -1.15
C CYS A 58 10.80 0.89 -0.35
N GLU A 59 11.27 1.94 -1.05
CA GLU A 59 11.61 3.23 -0.44
C GLU A 59 10.45 3.82 0.39
N ALA A 60 9.23 3.80 -0.16
CA ALA A 60 8.04 4.39 0.46
C ALA A 60 7.62 3.64 1.74
N GLU A 61 7.43 2.32 1.66
CA GLU A 61 7.03 1.50 2.82
C GLU A 61 8.08 1.53 3.93
N THR A 62 9.36 1.47 3.55
CA THR A 62 10.46 1.55 4.51
C THR A 62 10.51 2.92 5.17
N SER A 63 10.26 4.00 4.42
CA SER A 63 10.21 5.36 4.97
C SER A 63 9.08 5.50 5.99
N ILE A 64 7.88 4.98 5.68
CA ILE A 64 6.74 4.95 6.59
C ILE A 64 7.07 4.13 7.84
N ALA A 65 7.68 2.95 7.69
CA ALA A 65 8.09 2.10 8.81
C ALA A 65 9.12 2.78 9.70
N LEU A 66 10.10 3.48 9.14
CA LEU A 66 11.09 4.28 9.87
C LEU A 66 10.45 5.46 10.62
N CYS A 67 9.40 6.05 10.08
CA CYS A 67 8.66 7.12 10.74
C CYS A 67 7.82 6.62 11.93
N LEU A 68 7.12 5.48 11.77
CA LEU A 68 6.16 5.00 12.77
C LEU A 68 6.81 4.09 13.83
N TYR A 69 7.71 3.21 13.41
CA TYR A 69 8.29 2.15 14.24
C TYR A 69 9.78 1.93 13.92
N PRO A 70 10.64 2.96 14.09
CA PRO A 70 12.04 2.91 13.69
C PRO A 70 12.80 1.71 14.29
N GLU A 71 12.48 1.30 15.51
CA GLU A 71 13.10 0.18 16.21
C GLU A 71 12.78 -1.20 15.61
N LYS A 72 11.78 -1.28 14.73
CA LYS A 72 11.41 -2.51 14.01
C LYS A 72 12.14 -2.64 12.67
N VAL A 73 12.77 -1.58 12.21
CA VAL A 73 13.43 -1.53 10.90
C VAL A 73 14.89 -1.90 11.04
N ARG A 74 15.30 -3.02 10.46
CA ARG A 74 16.68 -3.52 10.49
C ARG A 74 17.50 -2.92 9.35
N THR A 75 17.85 -1.63 9.46
CA THR A 75 18.55 -0.87 8.41
C THR A 75 19.86 -1.51 7.93
N MET A 76 20.60 -2.17 8.82
CA MET A 76 21.86 -2.84 8.49
C MET A 76 21.71 -4.12 7.66
N LEU A 77 20.48 -4.65 7.53
CA LEU A 77 20.19 -5.88 6.78
C LEU A 77 19.37 -5.60 5.51
N MET A 78 19.21 -4.33 5.15
CA MET A 78 18.48 -3.97 3.93
C MET A 78 19.29 -4.33 2.69
N ASP A 79 18.60 -4.90 1.71
CA ASP A 79 19.09 -5.02 0.36
C ASP A 79 18.07 -4.44 -0.63
N GLU A 80 18.56 -4.09 -1.81
CA GLU A 80 17.75 -3.49 -2.86
C GLU A 80 17.76 -4.44 -4.05
N SER A 81 16.59 -4.69 -4.60
CA SER A 81 16.42 -5.36 -5.87
C SER A 81 15.23 -4.72 -6.53
N ASP A 82 15.33 -4.48 -7.83
CA ASP A 82 14.21 -4.00 -8.61
C ASP A 82 14.08 -4.86 -9.86
N ILE A 83 12.85 -5.21 -10.18
CA ILE A 83 12.50 -5.99 -11.36
C ILE A 83 11.66 -5.07 -12.23
N VAL A 84 12.05 -4.95 -13.50
CA VAL A 84 11.27 -4.15 -14.45
C VAL A 84 9.88 -4.76 -14.60
N PHE A 85 8.87 -3.91 -14.83
CA PHE A 85 7.48 -4.35 -14.77
C PHE A 85 7.18 -5.51 -15.73
N ASP A 86 7.72 -5.48 -16.95
CA ASP A 86 7.47 -6.52 -17.95
C ASP A 86 7.94 -7.91 -17.48
N ASP A 87 9.07 -7.98 -16.77
CA ASP A 87 9.61 -9.24 -16.23
C ASP A 87 8.86 -9.69 -14.96
N PHE A 88 8.22 -8.75 -14.25
CA PHE A 88 7.43 -9.03 -13.05
C PHE A 88 5.95 -9.30 -13.35
N ARG A 89 5.47 -8.92 -14.53
CA ARG A 89 4.05 -8.88 -14.90
C ARG A 89 3.33 -10.20 -14.67
N GLU A 90 3.91 -11.30 -15.15
CA GLU A 90 3.30 -12.64 -15.04
C GLU A 90 3.16 -13.09 -13.57
N TYR A 91 4.06 -12.64 -12.69
CA TYR A 91 3.99 -12.90 -11.26
C TYR A 91 2.96 -12.00 -10.58
N PHE A 92 2.91 -10.73 -10.96
CA PHE A 92 1.93 -9.76 -10.46
C PHE A 92 0.48 -10.18 -10.79
N PHE A 93 0.27 -10.78 -11.96
CA PHE A 93 -1.03 -11.30 -12.37
C PHE A 93 -1.27 -12.78 -11.97
N HIS A 94 -0.42 -13.34 -11.10
CA HIS A 94 -0.52 -14.72 -10.59
C HIS A 94 -0.56 -15.80 -11.69
N GLU A 95 -0.02 -15.50 -12.88
CA GLU A 95 0.17 -16.46 -13.97
C GLU A 95 1.33 -17.41 -13.67
N LYS A 96 2.29 -16.96 -12.86
CA LYS A 96 3.38 -17.76 -12.27
C LYS A 96 3.33 -17.70 -10.75
N CYS A 97 3.41 -18.88 -10.11
CA CYS A 97 3.49 -19.01 -8.65
C CYS A 97 4.93 -19.11 -8.12
N GLU A 98 5.92 -19.23 -9.02
CA GLU A 98 7.32 -19.31 -8.63
C GLU A 98 7.87 -17.94 -8.21
N LYS A 99 9.03 -17.95 -7.56
CA LYS A 99 9.71 -16.71 -7.21
C LYS A 99 10.35 -16.11 -8.47
N PRO A 100 10.15 -14.82 -8.80
CA PRO A 100 10.88 -14.19 -9.89
C PRO A 100 12.40 -14.31 -9.69
N ASP A 101 13.13 -14.49 -10.78
CA ASP A 101 14.58 -14.48 -10.76
C ASP A 101 15.09 -13.13 -10.21
N GLY A 102 16.10 -13.20 -9.34
CA GLY A 102 16.64 -12.00 -8.67
C GLY A 102 15.75 -11.42 -7.56
N TYR A 103 14.51 -11.90 -7.35
CA TYR A 103 13.68 -11.40 -6.27
C TYR A 103 14.23 -11.82 -4.90
N ILE A 104 14.45 -10.84 -4.03
CA ILE A 104 15.01 -11.05 -2.68
C ILE A 104 14.00 -10.77 -1.56
N GLY A 105 12.71 -10.65 -1.88
CA GLY A 105 11.69 -10.19 -0.94
C GLY A 105 11.52 -8.66 -0.90
N CYS A 106 12.13 -7.96 -1.85
CA CYS A 106 12.04 -6.51 -2.04
C CYS A 106 11.94 -6.21 -3.55
N LEU A 107 11.11 -5.22 -3.89
CA LEU A 107 11.01 -4.57 -5.18
C LEU A 107 11.13 -3.06 -4.97
N GLY A 108 12.31 -2.50 -5.24
CA GLY A 108 12.60 -1.08 -5.13
C GLY A 108 13.83 -0.80 -4.26
N TYR A 109 13.85 0.39 -3.65
CA TYR A 109 15.08 0.99 -3.10
C TYR A 109 14.97 1.39 -1.62
N PRO A 110 14.83 0.44 -0.70
CA PRO A 110 14.69 0.73 0.74
C PRO A 110 15.89 1.46 1.36
N LYS A 111 17.10 1.41 0.77
CA LYS A 111 18.27 2.13 1.32
C LYS A 111 18.17 3.65 1.11
N SER A 112 17.30 4.11 0.22
CA SER A 112 16.97 5.53 0.01
C SER A 112 15.88 6.05 0.98
N ALA A 113 15.35 5.19 1.85
CA ALA A 113 14.28 5.54 2.76
C ALA A 113 14.76 6.44 3.91
N SER A 114 13.87 7.30 4.39
CA SER A 114 14.11 8.12 5.58
C SER A 114 12.83 8.33 6.40
N ALA A 115 12.98 8.55 7.70
CA ALA A 115 11.84 8.88 8.56
C ALA A 115 11.16 10.21 8.15
N GLU A 116 11.93 11.16 7.60
CA GLU A 116 11.40 12.43 7.08
C GLU A 116 10.44 12.22 5.91
N LYS A 117 10.85 11.42 4.92
CA LYS A 117 9.95 11.01 3.82
C LYS A 117 8.73 10.29 4.36
N GLY A 118 8.92 9.42 5.35
CA GLY A 118 7.83 8.71 6.02
C GLY A 118 6.78 9.63 6.62
N ASN A 119 7.21 10.71 7.28
CA ASN A 119 6.29 11.70 7.87
C ASN A 119 5.47 12.41 6.78
N ILE A 120 6.09 12.80 5.67
CA ILE A 120 5.39 13.40 4.51
C ILE A 120 4.37 12.42 3.93
N LEU A 121 4.76 11.16 3.75
CA LEU A 121 3.90 10.11 3.21
C LEU A 121 2.71 9.84 4.14
N VAL A 122 2.94 9.64 5.43
CA VAL A 122 1.87 9.40 6.42
C VAL A 122 0.86 10.54 6.41
N LYS A 123 1.32 11.80 6.35
CA LYS A 123 0.42 12.94 6.24
C LYS A 123 -0.42 12.89 4.96
N LYS A 124 0.22 12.69 3.80
CA LYS A 124 -0.49 12.58 2.51
C LYS A 124 -1.50 11.44 2.49
N ILE A 125 -1.15 10.28 3.05
CA ILE A 125 -2.03 9.12 3.15
C ILE A 125 -3.23 9.43 4.04
N ASN A 126 -3.02 10.08 5.19
CA ASN A 126 -4.11 10.50 6.06
C ASN A 126 -5.06 11.48 5.34
N ASP A 127 -4.51 12.48 4.65
CA ASP A 127 -5.30 13.44 3.87
C ASP A 127 -6.11 12.74 2.77
N TRP A 128 -5.51 11.75 2.08
CA TRP A 128 -6.17 10.93 1.06
C TRP A 128 -7.29 10.06 1.63
N VAL A 129 -7.01 9.28 2.68
CA VAL A 129 -8.00 8.39 3.31
C VAL A 129 -9.18 9.18 3.84
N LEU A 130 -8.94 10.34 4.46
CA LEU A 130 -10.02 11.22 4.93
C LEU A 130 -10.84 11.77 3.75
N SER A 131 -10.19 12.16 2.66
CA SER A 131 -10.88 12.61 1.43
C SER A 131 -11.78 11.51 0.85
N GLU A 132 -11.29 10.28 0.71
CA GLU A 132 -12.08 9.15 0.22
C GLU A 132 -13.24 8.79 1.16
N TYR A 133 -12.98 8.80 2.47
CA TYR A 133 -14.03 8.65 3.47
C TYR A 133 -15.14 9.70 3.31
N TYR A 134 -14.77 10.98 3.19
CA TYR A 134 -15.75 12.06 3.01
C TYR A 134 -16.53 11.93 1.70
N LYS A 135 -15.87 11.54 0.61
CA LYS A 135 -16.55 11.28 -0.68
C LYS A 135 -17.58 10.16 -0.57
N ALA A 136 -17.27 9.11 0.16
CA ALA A 136 -18.17 7.98 0.34
C ALA A 136 -19.39 8.34 1.20
N ILE A 137 -19.22 9.07 2.31
CA ILE A 137 -20.35 9.45 3.16
C ILE A 137 -21.22 10.57 2.58
N LEU A 138 -20.67 11.47 1.75
CA LEU A 138 -21.42 12.57 1.13
C LEU A 138 -22.19 12.15 -0.14
N LYS A 139 -21.92 10.94 -0.66
CA LYS A 139 -22.66 10.35 -1.78
C LYS A 139 -23.95 9.63 -1.33
N ASN A 140 -24.08 9.35 -0.03
CA ASN A 140 -25.28 8.78 0.60
C ASN A 140 -26.19 9.89 1.15
#